data_AF-A0A1G3PQP4-F1
#
_entry.id   AF-A0A1G3PQP4-F1
#
_cell.length_a   1.000
_cell.length_b   1.000
_cell.length_c   1.000
_cell.angle_alpha   90.00
_cell.angle_beta   90.00
_cell.angle_gamma   90.00
#
_symmetry.space_group_name_H-M   'P 1'
#
loop_
_entity.id
_entity.type
_entity.pdbx_description
1 polymer ?
#
loop_
_entity_poly.entity_id
_entity_poly.type
_entity_poly.pdbx_seq_one_letter_code
_entity_poly.pdbx_strand_id
1 'polypeptide(L)'
;MKRIPVVIPLLFLALSCGGQESVKETAPAGGMSPKKVSLPSIKGADMDGYIGMKVSMTAQQSEIIHQHMILTQFVDDRKLYYIDTEDGYQITAYSLKPVPCNGKIKVVGTIGEVSGHAKAGGGHHSELYIMVEDWECLD
;
A
#
# COMPACT_ATOMS: atom_id res chain seq x y z
N MET A 1 -8.87 -53.27 16.90
CA MET A 1 -7.98 -52.12 16.66
C MET A 1 -7.93 -51.28 17.93
N LYS A 2 -6.77 -51.23 18.61
CA LYS A 2 -6.58 -50.52 19.90
C LYS A 2 -6.33 -49.03 19.61
N ARG A 3 -7.14 -48.14 20.18
CA ARG A 3 -6.93 -46.69 20.12
C ARG A 3 -6.03 -46.27 21.29
N ILE A 4 -4.91 -45.61 20.99
CA ILE A 4 -4.02 -45.00 21.99
C ILE A 4 -4.43 -43.53 22.09
N PRO A 5 -4.82 -43.01 23.26
CA PRO A 5 -5.08 -41.58 23.42
C PRO A 5 -3.76 -40.83 23.49
N VAL A 6 -3.58 -39.86 22.58
CA VAL A 6 -2.48 -38.89 22.62
C VAL A 6 -2.92 -37.77 23.54
N VAL A 7 -2.27 -37.67 24.70
CA VAL A 7 -2.40 -36.55 25.64
C VAL A 7 -1.38 -35.49 25.21
N ILE A 8 -1.86 -34.34 24.71
CA ILE A 8 -1.01 -33.18 24.40
C ILE A 8 -0.91 -32.33 25.67
N PRO A 9 0.29 -32.11 26.23
CA PRO A 9 0.46 -31.19 27.34
C PRO A 9 0.38 -29.75 26.84
N LEU A 10 -0.61 -29.00 27.34
CA LEU A 10 -0.64 -27.54 27.23
C LEU A 10 0.52 -26.96 28.06
N LEU A 11 1.51 -26.41 27.37
CA LEU A 11 2.55 -25.60 27.98
C LEU A 11 2.06 -24.15 28.06
N PHE A 12 1.50 -23.78 29.21
CA PHE A 12 1.26 -22.38 29.58
C PHE A 12 2.59 -21.74 29.97
N LEU A 13 3.17 -20.92 29.09
CA LEU A 13 4.21 -19.96 29.46
C LEU A 13 3.53 -18.65 29.82
N ALA A 14 3.26 -18.49 31.12
CA ALA A 14 3.03 -17.21 31.75
C ALA A 14 4.37 -16.59 32.16
N LEU A 15 4.36 -15.26 32.30
CA LEU A 15 5.36 -14.37 32.91
C LEU A 15 6.42 -13.79 31.96
N SER A 16 6.25 -12.52 31.62
CA SER A 16 7.08 -11.50 32.25
C SER A 16 6.44 -10.11 32.14
N CYS A 17 6.00 -9.58 33.28
CA CYS A 17 5.82 -8.15 33.50
C CYS A 17 7.22 -7.50 33.54
N GLY A 18 7.62 -6.86 32.44
CA GLY A 18 8.74 -5.92 32.42
C GLY A 18 8.24 -4.53 32.79
N GLY A 19 8.90 -3.90 33.77
CA GLY A 19 8.43 -2.72 34.48
C GLY A 19 8.24 -1.46 33.64
N GLN A 20 7.23 -0.67 34.02
CA GLN A 20 7.10 0.72 33.62
C GLN A 20 8.06 1.58 34.46
N GLU A 21 9.17 2.00 33.86
CA GLU A 21 9.85 3.22 34.28
C GLU A 21 9.17 4.42 33.62
N SER A 22 8.43 5.18 34.44
CA SER A 22 7.93 6.49 34.10
C SER A 22 9.10 7.47 34.01
N VAL A 23 9.66 7.63 32.82
CA VAL A 23 10.55 8.76 32.50
C VAL A 23 9.70 10.02 32.45
N LYS A 24 9.89 10.88 33.44
CA LYS A 24 9.30 12.22 33.51
C LYS A 24 10.06 13.12 32.53
N GLU A 25 9.68 13.05 31.26
CA GLU A 25 10.23 13.93 30.22
C GLU A 25 9.71 15.35 30.44
N THR A 26 10.63 16.22 30.84
CA THR A 26 10.39 17.65 30.98
C THR A 26 10.39 18.24 29.57
N ALA A 27 9.19 18.51 29.05
CA ALA A 27 9.01 19.12 27.75
C ALA A 27 9.69 20.52 27.72
N PRO A 28 10.65 20.78 26.82
CA PRO A 28 10.96 22.14 26.45
C PRO A 28 9.76 22.72 25.70
N ALA A 29 9.16 23.76 26.27
CA ALA A 29 8.18 24.61 25.63
C ALA A 29 8.83 25.29 24.42
N GLY A 30 8.66 24.64 23.26
CA GLY A 30 9.13 25.10 21.97
C GLY A 30 8.31 24.43 20.89
N GLY A 31 7.00 24.72 20.88
CA GLY A 31 6.07 24.22 19.88
C GLY A 31 6.39 24.78 18.50
N MET A 32 7.40 24.20 17.83
CA MET A 32 7.44 24.20 16.38
C MET A 32 6.26 23.37 15.90
N SER A 33 5.20 24.08 15.52
CA SER A 33 4.07 23.51 14.80
C SER A 33 4.61 22.64 13.67
N PRO A 34 4.22 21.35 13.56
CA PRO A 34 4.75 20.47 12.52
C PRO A 34 4.44 21.10 11.18
N LYS A 35 5.50 21.53 10.46
CA LYS A 35 5.37 22.02 9.08
C LYS A 35 4.65 20.92 8.31
N LYS A 36 3.43 21.23 7.86
CA LYS A 36 2.63 20.37 7.00
C LYS A 36 3.43 20.16 5.72
N VAL A 37 4.19 19.07 5.64
CA VAL A 37 4.95 18.73 4.44
C VAL A 37 3.91 18.38 3.39
N SER A 38 3.74 19.26 2.41
CA SER A 38 2.85 19.03 1.27
C SER A 38 3.46 17.95 0.38
N LEU A 39 2.72 16.86 0.16
CA LEU A 39 3.12 15.83 -0.80
C LEU A 39 3.03 16.38 -2.23
N PRO A 40 3.93 15.97 -3.14
CA PRO A 40 3.81 16.31 -4.55
C PRO A 40 2.52 15.73 -5.12
N SER A 41 1.76 16.56 -5.85
CA SER A 41 0.60 16.13 -6.62
C SER A 41 1.05 15.81 -8.03
N ILE A 42 0.88 14.57 -8.47
CA ILE A 42 1.39 14.09 -9.77
C ILE A 42 0.27 13.58 -10.68
N LYS A 43 0.57 13.45 -11.98
CA LYS A 43 -0.28 12.80 -12.99
C LYS A 43 0.25 11.41 -13.35
N GLY A 44 -0.51 10.63 -14.13
CA GLY A 44 -0.10 9.29 -14.55
C GLY A 44 1.19 9.30 -15.39
N ALA A 45 1.29 10.24 -16.33
CA ALA A 45 2.43 10.38 -17.24
C ALA A 45 3.77 10.68 -16.55
N ASP A 46 3.73 11.22 -15.33
CA ASP A 46 4.93 11.67 -14.59
C ASP A 46 5.41 10.64 -13.55
N MET A 47 4.72 9.49 -13.40
CA MET A 47 4.94 8.58 -12.26
C MET A 47 6.35 7.97 -12.19
N ASP A 48 7.02 7.79 -13.32
CA ASP A 48 8.37 7.19 -13.40
C ASP A 48 9.41 8.02 -12.63
N GLY A 49 9.29 9.35 -12.66
CA GLY A 49 10.12 10.28 -11.90
C GLY A 49 9.94 10.21 -10.38
N TYR A 50 8.96 9.44 -9.89
CA TYR A 50 8.60 9.35 -8.47
C TYR A 50 8.68 7.93 -7.89
N ILE A 51 9.33 6.98 -8.57
CA ILE A 51 9.51 5.62 -8.05
C ILE A 51 10.15 5.66 -6.64
N GLY A 52 9.54 4.96 -5.69
CA GLY A 52 9.95 4.92 -4.29
C GLY A 52 9.54 6.15 -3.46
N MET A 53 8.91 7.15 -4.07
CA MET A 53 8.44 8.36 -3.40
C MET A 53 6.97 8.27 -3.04
N LYS A 54 6.60 8.90 -1.92
CA LYS A 54 5.21 9.14 -1.55
C LYS A 54 4.67 10.34 -2.29
N VAL A 55 3.53 10.16 -2.93
CA VAL A 55 2.87 11.17 -3.77
C VAL A 55 1.38 11.25 -3.43
N SER A 56 0.73 12.30 -3.92
CA SER A 56 -0.72 12.35 -4.02
C SER A 56 -1.11 12.41 -5.50
N MET A 57 -2.17 11.73 -5.89
CA MET A 57 -2.72 11.84 -7.23
C MET A 57 -4.24 11.74 -7.19
N THR A 58 -4.88 12.33 -8.21
CA THR A 58 -6.32 12.23 -8.39
C THR A 58 -6.59 11.29 -9.56
N ALA A 59 -7.55 10.39 -9.38
CA ALA A 59 -7.91 9.37 -10.33
C ALA A 59 -9.41 9.04 -10.21
N GLN A 60 -9.88 8.13 -11.04
CA GLN A 60 -11.21 7.53 -11.02
C GLN A 60 -11.03 6.03 -10.81
N GLN A 61 -11.85 5.37 -10.00
CA GLN A 61 -11.81 3.91 -9.96
C GLN A 61 -12.25 3.32 -11.31
N SER A 62 -11.43 2.44 -11.91
CA SER A 62 -11.66 1.92 -13.25
C SER A 62 -12.82 0.91 -13.26
N GLU A 63 -13.72 1.05 -14.23
CA GLU A 63 -14.79 0.07 -14.49
C GLU A 63 -14.34 -1.02 -15.50
N ILE A 64 -13.41 -0.67 -16.39
CA ILE A 64 -12.87 -1.55 -17.43
C ILE A 64 -11.39 -1.76 -17.14
N ILE A 65 -10.98 -3.02 -17.00
CA ILE A 65 -9.62 -3.39 -16.60
C ILE A 65 -8.85 -3.86 -17.84
N HIS A 66 -7.71 -3.22 -18.12
CA HIS A 66 -6.76 -3.64 -19.15
C HIS A 66 -5.82 -4.73 -18.60
N GLN A 67 -5.02 -5.36 -19.47
CA GLN A 67 -4.02 -6.31 -19.00
C GLN A 67 -2.87 -5.56 -18.32
N HIS A 68 -2.55 -5.97 -17.08
CA HIS A 68 -1.44 -5.43 -16.28
C HIS A 68 -0.60 -6.57 -15.69
N MET A 69 0.69 -6.31 -15.52
CA MET A 69 1.59 -7.05 -14.65
C MET A 69 1.20 -6.83 -13.20
N ILE A 70 0.80 -7.91 -12.52
CA ILE A 70 0.43 -7.85 -11.10
C ILE A 70 1.55 -8.38 -10.20
N LEU A 71 1.69 -7.77 -9.04
CA LEU A 71 2.56 -8.24 -7.97
C LEU A 71 1.93 -9.48 -7.31
N THR A 72 2.32 -10.67 -7.77
CA THR A 72 1.83 -11.94 -7.21
C THR A 72 2.22 -12.14 -5.74
N GLN A 73 3.29 -11.48 -5.27
CA GLN A 73 3.78 -11.55 -3.89
C GLN A 73 2.94 -10.76 -2.86
N PHE A 74 1.95 -9.96 -3.30
CA PHE A 74 1.14 -9.13 -2.40
C PHE A 74 -0.34 -9.51 -2.35
N VAL A 75 -0.72 -10.63 -2.96
CA VAL A 75 -2.13 -11.01 -3.15
C VAL A 75 -2.79 -11.53 -1.86
N ASP A 76 -2.02 -11.97 -0.85
CA ASP A 76 -2.62 -12.62 0.34
C ASP A 76 -3.32 -11.64 1.31
N ASP A 77 -2.80 -10.43 1.51
CA ASP A 77 -3.39 -9.47 2.45
C ASP A 77 -3.83 -8.13 1.82
N ARG A 78 -3.36 -7.84 0.60
CA ARG A 78 -3.63 -6.53 -0.04
C ARG A 78 -4.82 -6.63 -0.97
N LYS A 79 -5.64 -5.60 -0.96
CA LYS A 79 -6.71 -5.40 -1.92
C LYS A 79 -6.13 -4.73 -3.16
N LEU A 80 -6.50 -5.27 -4.31
CA LEU A 80 -6.08 -4.84 -5.64
C LEU A 80 -7.24 -4.10 -6.31
N TYR A 81 -6.94 -2.93 -6.85
CA TYR A 81 -7.87 -2.10 -7.62
C TYR A 81 -7.14 -1.51 -8.83
N TYR A 82 -7.91 -1.00 -9.78
CA TYR A 82 -7.41 -0.25 -10.92
C TYR A 82 -7.97 1.16 -10.84
N ILE A 83 -7.11 2.15 -11.12
CA ILE A 83 -7.50 3.56 -11.15
C ILE A 83 -7.10 4.16 -12.48
N ASP A 84 -7.99 4.95 -13.07
CA ASP A 84 -7.76 5.71 -14.28
C ASP A 84 -7.40 7.15 -13.89
N THR A 85 -6.19 7.57 -14.27
CA THR A 85 -5.70 8.94 -14.05
C THR A 85 -6.35 9.90 -15.05
N GLU A 86 -6.37 11.20 -14.71
CA GLU A 86 -7.02 12.23 -15.56
C GLU A 86 -6.39 12.34 -16.96
N ASP A 87 -5.14 11.94 -17.11
CA ASP A 87 -4.39 11.91 -18.37
C ASP A 87 -4.48 10.56 -19.10
N GLY A 88 -5.38 9.67 -18.66
CA GLY A 88 -5.78 8.49 -19.42
C GLY A 88 -4.95 7.23 -19.18
N TYR A 89 -4.04 7.25 -18.20
CA TYR A 89 -3.30 6.05 -17.80
C TYR A 89 -4.11 5.25 -16.77
N GLN A 90 -4.21 3.95 -16.98
CA GLN A 90 -4.72 3.02 -15.98
C GLN A 90 -3.57 2.48 -15.15
N ILE A 91 -3.68 2.59 -13.83
CA ILE A 91 -2.64 2.23 -12.88
C ILE A 91 -3.15 1.15 -11.94
N THR A 92 -2.30 0.18 -11.67
CA THR A 92 -2.55 -0.84 -10.65
C THR A 92 -2.36 -0.23 -9.25
N ALA A 93 -3.36 -0.36 -8.40
CA ALA A 93 -3.36 0.18 -7.03
C ALA A 93 -3.52 -0.95 -6.00
N TYR A 94 -2.65 -0.94 -4.98
CA TYR A 94 -2.68 -1.90 -3.88
C TYR A 94 -2.92 -1.19 -2.55
N SER A 95 -3.81 -1.71 -1.72
CA SER A 95 -4.08 -1.18 -0.37
C SER A 95 -4.20 -2.29 0.66
N LEU A 96 -3.87 -2.01 1.93
CA LEU A 96 -4.15 -2.92 3.04
C LEU A 96 -5.62 -2.87 3.47
N LYS A 97 -6.35 -1.82 3.09
CA LYS A 97 -7.75 -1.58 3.48
C LYS A 97 -8.61 -1.41 2.23
N PRO A 98 -9.89 -1.82 2.28
CA PRO A 98 -10.80 -1.52 1.19
C PRO A 98 -10.91 -0.03 0.92
N VAL A 99 -10.88 0.36 -0.34
CA VAL A 99 -11.11 1.73 -0.81
C VAL A 99 -12.58 1.83 -1.24
N PRO A 100 -13.48 2.45 -0.46
CA PRO A 100 -14.92 2.43 -0.73
C PRO A 100 -15.39 3.63 -1.58
N CYS A 101 -14.57 4.09 -2.53
CA CYS A 101 -14.96 5.17 -3.45
C CYS A 101 -15.43 4.56 -4.77
N ASN A 102 -16.50 5.08 -5.37
CA ASN A 102 -17.01 4.59 -6.65
C ASN A 102 -16.75 5.59 -7.81
N GLY A 103 -16.41 6.84 -7.51
CA GLY A 103 -16.09 7.85 -8.50
C GLY A 103 -14.65 8.35 -8.40
N LYS A 104 -14.51 9.68 -8.42
CA LYS A 104 -13.26 10.40 -8.38
C LYS A 104 -12.66 10.25 -6.97
N ILE A 105 -11.40 9.89 -6.94
CA ILE A 105 -10.66 9.60 -5.72
C ILE A 105 -9.32 10.34 -5.74
N LYS A 106 -8.97 10.92 -4.61
CA LYS A 106 -7.59 11.33 -4.34
C LYS A 106 -6.92 10.23 -3.55
N VAL A 107 -5.86 9.67 -4.10
CA VAL A 107 -5.05 8.66 -3.42
C VAL A 107 -3.73 9.28 -2.96
N VAL A 108 -3.25 8.79 -1.82
CA VAL A 108 -1.91 9.05 -1.30
C VAL A 108 -1.22 7.71 -1.14
N GLY A 109 -0.02 7.60 -1.70
CA GLY A 109 0.69 6.33 -1.71
C GLY A 109 2.10 6.45 -2.24
N THR A 110 2.80 5.32 -2.20
CA THR A 110 4.17 5.22 -2.69
C THR A 110 4.19 4.57 -4.07
N ILE A 111 4.87 5.20 -5.03
CA ILE A 111 5.01 4.63 -6.38
C ILE A 111 6.01 3.48 -6.34
N GLY A 112 5.67 2.37 -6.99
CA GLY A 112 6.57 1.25 -7.23
C GLY A 112 6.59 0.86 -8.70
N GLU A 113 7.53 -0.01 -9.03
CA GLU A 113 7.69 -0.57 -10.36
C GLU A 113 7.74 -2.10 -10.23
N VAL A 114 6.99 -2.79 -11.08
CA VAL A 114 7.13 -4.22 -11.30
C VAL A 114 7.77 -4.43 -12.66
N SER A 115 8.76 -5.30 -12.73
CA SER A 115 9.42 -5.64 -13.98
C SER A 115 9.56 -7.13 -14.16
N GLY A 116 9.63 -7.55 -15.41
CA GLY A 116 9.62 -8.96 -15.78
C GLY A 116 10.10 -9.19 -17.19
N HIS A 117 10.38 -10.45 -17.49
CA HIS A 117 10.80 -10.87 -18.82
C HIS A 117 9.64 -11.58 -19.49
N ALA A 118 9.36 -11.23 -20.74
CA ALA A 118 8.44 -12.01 -21.55
C ALA A 118 8.97 -13.44 -21.70
N LYS A 119 8.06 -14.41 -21.66
CA LYS A 119 8.41 -15.80 -22.00
C LYS A 119 8.94 -15.82 -23.45
N ALA A 120 9.98 -16.63 -23.67
CA ALA A 120 10.60 -16.83 -24.99
C ALA A 120 11.28 -15.61 -25.63
N GLY A 121 11.82 -14.68 -24.83
CA GLY A 121 12.73 -13.64 -25.33
C GLY A 121 12.04 -12.41 -25.90
N GLY A 122 10.76 -12.18 -25.59
CA GLY A 122 10.00 -10.98 -26.01
C GLY A 122 10.43 -9.66 -25.36
N GLY A 123 11.60 -9.62 -24.71
CA GLY A 123 12.14 -8.43 -24.07
C GLY A 123 11.78 -8.27 -22.59
N HIS A 124 12.14 -7.10 -22.07
CA HIS A 124 11.88 -6.66 -20.71
C HIS A 124 10.66 -5.74 -20.71
N HIS A 125 9.73 -5.97 -19.79
CA HIS A 125 8.57 -5.12 -19.56
C HIS A 125 8.58 -4.64 -18.12
N SER A 126 8.20 -3.38 -17.93
CA SER A 126 7.92 -2.85 -16.62
C SER A 126 6.60 -2.08 -16.61
N GLU A 127 5.97 -2.07 -15.45
CA GLU A 127 4.74 -1.33 -15.18
C GLU A 127 4.83 -0.66 -13.81
N LEU A 128 4.22 0.52 -13.72
CA LEU A 128 4.16 1.28 -12.49
C LEU A 128 2.88 0.96 -11.72
N TYR A 129 2.99 0.96 -10.41
CA TYR A 129 1.86 0.76 -9.50
C TYR A 129 1.95 1.75 -8.34
N ILE A 130 0.84 1.91 -7.62
CA ILE A 130 0.80 2.69 -6.38
C ILE A 130 0.42 1.83 -5.18
N MET A 131 1.21 1.95 -4.12
CA MET A 131 0.87 1.45 -2.79
C MET A 131 0.05 2.49 -2.05
N VAL A 132 -1.27 2.36 -2.09
CA VAL A 132 -2.21 3.28 -1.44
C VAL A 132 -2.14 3.12 0.07
N GLU A 133 -1.90 4.23 0.75
CA GLU A 133 -1.86 4.32 2.20
C GLU A 133 -3.05 5.09 2.75
N ASP A 134 -3.54 6.07 2.00
CA ASP A 134 -4.67 6.92 2.36
C ASP A 134 -5.44 7.35 1.10
N TRP A 135 -6.70 7.70 1.28
CA TRP A 135 -7.56 8.15 0.20
C TRP A 135 -8.68 9.06 0.68
N GLU A 136 -9.18 9.87 -0.25
CA GLU A 136 -10.31 10.78 -0.07
C GLU A 136 -11.22 10.63 -1.29
N CYS A 137 -12.48 10.24 -1.10
CA CYS A 137 -13.46 10.26 -2.18
C CYS A 137 -13.81 11.73 -2.47
N LEU A 138 -13.74 12.13 -3.74
CA LEU A 138 -14.00 13.50 -4.20
C LEU A 138 -15.37 13.65 -4.87
N ASP A 139 -16.18 12.59 -4.82
CA ASP A 139 -17.54 12.49 -5.35
C ASP A 139 -18.51 13.51 -4.75
#